data_AF-A0A2Z2KHR8-F1
#
_entry.id   AF-A0A2Z2KHR8-F1
#
_cell.length_a   1.000
_cell.length_b   1.000
_cell.length_c   1.000
_cell.angle_alpha   90.00
_cell.angle_beta   90.00
_cell.angle_gamma   90.00
#
_symmetry.space_group_name_H-M   'P 1'
#
loop_
_entity.id
_entity.type
_entity.pdbx_description
1 polymer ?
#
loop_
_entity_poly.entity_id
_entity_poly.type
_entity_poly.pdbx_seq_one_letter_code
_entity_poly.pdbx_strand_id
1 'polypeptide(L)'
;MIYEEAKANGQKLQKQTNACSDVLKGFNKYGKNALGMTPDHVRAMPEWKEAKKAYDESFANLRGFNTWFMKTFKKEYAADRRSKFKSNQDNVK
;
A
#
# COMPACT_ATOMS: atom_id res chain seq x y z
N MET A 1 10.66 -7.79 17.40
CA MET A 1 9.45 -7.06 16.97
C MET A 1 8.26 -7.93 17.35
N ILE A 2 7.36 -7.45 18.21
CA ILE A 2 6.12 -8.16 18.56
C ILE A 2 5.02 -7.89 17.52
N TYR A 3 3.93 -8.66 17.53
CA TYR A 3 2.86 -8.57 16.52
C TYR A 3 2.31 -7.14 16.34
N GLU A 4 2.03 -6.44 17.45
CA GLU A 4 1.50 -5.06 17.41
C GLU A 4 2.50 -4.05 16.86
N GLU A 5 3.78 -4.16 17.22
CA GLU A 5 4.85 -3.31 16.66
C GLU A 5 5.04 -3.57 15.16
N ALA A 6 5.00 -4.84 14.75
CA ALA A 6 5.11 -5.21 13.35
C ALA A 6 3.91 -4.68 12.54
N LYS A 7 2.70 -4.79 13.08
CA LYS A 7 1.50 -4.21 12.48
C LYS A 7 1.59 -2.69 12.36
N ALA A 8 2.09 -1.99 13.38
CA ALA A 8 2.32 -0.54 13.34
C ALA A 8 3.35 -0.15 12.28
N ASN A 9 4.45 -0.92 12.15
CA ASN A 9 5.44 -0.72 11.09
C ASN A 9 4.87 -0.97 9.69
N GLY A 10 4.06 -2.01 9.51
CA GLY A 10 3.35 -2.27 8.26
C GLY A 10 2.41 -1.11 7.89
N GLN A 11 1.70 -0.55 8.86
CA GLN A 11 0.86 0.64 8.65
C GLN A 11 1.68 1.87 8.27
N LYS A 12 2.87 2.06 8.84
CA LYS A 12 3.77 3.15 8.48
C LYS A 12 4.24 3.02 7.02
N LEU A 13 4.69 1.83 6.62
CA LEU A 13 5.09 1.54 5.24
C LEU A 13 3.93 1.71 4.25
N GLN A 14 2.73 1.31 4.65
CA GLN A 14 1.52 1.51 3.86
C GLN A 14 1.20 3.00 3.69
N LYS A 15 1.29 3.79 4.77
CA LYS A 15 1.08 5.26 4.72
C LYS A 15 2.09 5.93 3.77
N GLN A 16 3.36 5.53 3.82
CA GLN A 16 4.39 6.03 2.92
C GLN A 16 4.08 5.69 1.46
N THR A 17 3.71 4.44 1.19
CA THR A 17 3.33 4.00 -0.16
C THR A 17 2.09 4.75 -0.66
N ASN A 18 1.12 5.02 0.20
CA ASN A 18 -0.07 5.79 -0.14
C ASN A 18 0.29 7.24 -0.47
N ALA A 19 1.17 7.89 0.31
CA ALA A 19 1.62 9.24 0.02
C ALA A 19 2.30 9.34 -1.36
N CYS A 20 3.20 8.39 -1.70
CA CYS A 20 3.81 8.34 -3.03
C CYS A 20 2.76 8.07 -4.14
N SER A 21 1.75 7.23 -3.85
CA SER A 21 0.64 6.99 -4.78
C SER A 21 -0.19 8.24 -5.02
N ASP A 22 -0.43 9.06 -3.99
CA ASP A 22 -1.20 10.30 -4.10
C ASP A 22 -0.45 11.36 -4.93
N VAL A 23 0.88 11.43 -4.81
CA VAL A 23 1.71 12.24 -5.72
C VAL A 23 1.53 11.79 -7.16
N LEU A 24 1.59 10.49 -7.44
CA LEU A 24 1.35 9.94 -8.78
C LEU A 24 -0.07 10.24 -9.30
N LYS A 25 -1.08 10.20 -8.43
CA LYS A 25 -2.46 10.57 -8.79
C LYS A 25 -2.58 12.05 -9.16
N GLY A 26 -1.73 12.92 -8.60
CA GLY A 26 -1.67 14.34 -8.99
C GLY A 26 -1.38 14.54 -10.48
N PHE A 27 -0.65 13.61 -11.11
CA PHE A 27 -0.38 13.64 -12.55
C PHE A 27 -1.59 13.23 -13.41
N ASN A 28 -2.69 12.74 -12.83
CA ASN A 28 -3.93 12.51 -13.58
C ASN A 28 -4.52 13.81 -14.15
N LYS A 29 -4.10 14.99 -13.66
CA LYS A 29 -4.46 16.30 -14.21
C LYS A 29 -4.04 16.48 -15.67
N TYR A 30 -3.01 15.75 -16.13
CA TYR A 30 -2.55 15.75 -17.52
C TYR A 30 -3.38 14.83 -18.43
N GLY A 31 -4.47 14.27 -17.90
CA GLY A 31 -5.35 13.36 -18.61
C GLY A 31 -4.85 11.92 -18.61
N LYS A 32 -5.66 11.06 -19.23
CA LYS A 32 -5.37 9.64 -19.47
C LYS A 32 -5.43 9.38 -20.96
N ASN A 33 -4.67 8.41 -21.45
CA ASN A 33 -4.80 7.98 -22.84
C ASN A 33 -6.15 7.31 -23.08
N ALA A 34 -6.48 7.01 -24.34
CA ALA A 34 -7.73 6.35 -24.73
C ALA A 34 -7.99 5.00 -24.01
N LEU A 35 -6.96 4.39 -23.42
CA LEU A 35 -7.01 3.13 -22.68
C LEU A 35 -7.03 3.33 -21.16
N GLY A 36 -7.15 4.57 -20.66
CA GLY A 36 -7.18 4.87 -19.23
C GLY A 36 -5.81 4.79 -18.52
N MET A 37 -4.71 4.73 -19.28
CA MET A 37 -3.34 4.75 -18.76
C MET A 37 -2.73 6.15 -18.77
N THR A 38 -1.64 6.33 -18.02
CA THR A 38 -0.86 7.57 -18.05
C THR A 38 -0.31 7.84 -19.47
N PRO A 39 -0.54 9.02 -20.05
CA PRO A 39 -0.01 9.39 -21.36
C PRO A 39 1.52 9.40 -21.40
N ASP A 40 2.11 9.15 -22.57
CA ASP A 40 3.56 9.02 -22.70
C ASP A 40 4.31 10.34 -22.47
N HIS A 41 3.69 11.48 -22.82
CA HIS A 41 4.27 12.80 -22.53
C HIS A 41 4.41 13.06 -21.02
N VAL A 42 3.50 12.51 -20.19
CA VAL A 42 3.58 12.59 -18.72
C VAL A 42 4.67 11.64 -18.21
N ARG A 43 4.77 10.43 -18.77
CA ARG A 43 5.84 9.48 -18.41
C ARG A 43 7.24 9.99 -18.76
N ALA A 44 7.34 10.83 -19.79
CA ALA A 44 8.60 11.46 -20.17
C ALA A 44 9.06 12.50 -19.16
N MET A 45 8.16 13.08 -18.35
CA MET A 45 8.47 14.13 -17.38
C MET A 45 9.43 13.62 -16.29
N PRO A 46 10.48 14.38 -15.95
CA PRO A 46 11.42 14.00 -14.91
C PRO A 46 10.73 13.89 -13.53
N GLU A 47 9.79 14.79 -13.23
CA GLU A 47 9.02 14.76 -11.98
C GLU A 47 8.18 13.48 -11.84
N TRP A 48 7.58 12.99 -12.92
CA TRP A 48 6.81 11.75 -12.90
C TRP A 48 7.72 10.53 -12.68
N LYS A 49 8.88 10.50 -13.33
CA LYS A 49 9.87 9.43 -13.18
C LYS A 49 10.39 9.35 -11.75
N GLU A 50 10.66 10.48 -11.12
CA GLU A 50 11.09 10.56 -9.72
C GLU A 50 10.00 10.07 -8.77
N ALA A 51 8.76 10.58 -8.93
CA ALA A 51 7.61 10.13 -8.14
C ALA A 51 7.34 8.62 -8.32
N LYS A 52 7.50 8.11 -9.55
CA LYS A 52 7.31 6.70 -9.86
C LYS A 52 8.39 5.84 -9.20
N LYS A 53 9.65 6.26 -9.25
CA LYS A 53 10.76 5.60 -8.57
C LYS A 53 10.52 5.56 -7.05
N ALA A 54 10.14 6.68 -6.43
CA ALA A 54 9.86 6.74 -5.00
C ALA A 54 8.69 5.83 -4.58
N TYR A 55 7.65 5.74 -5.42
CA TYR A 55 6.55 4.81 -5.22
C TYR A 55 7.02 3.35 -5.32
N ASP A 56 7.79 3.01 -6.35
CA ASP A 56 8.27 1.65 -6.57
C ASP A 56 9.18 1.17 -5.43
N GLU A 57 10.07 2.03 -4.92
CA GLU A 57 10.91 1.75 -3.75
C GLU A 57 10.07 1.52 -2.49
N SER A 58 9.11 2.41 -2.22
CA SER A 58 8.21 2.29 -1.06
C SER A 58 7.35 1.02 -1.14
N PHE A 59 6.85 0.69 -2.33
CA PHE A 59 6.05 -0.49 -2.56
C PHE A 59 6.87 -1.78 -2.44
N ALA A 60 8.11 -1.80 -2.92
CA ALA A 60 9.03 -2.92 -2.74
C ALA A 60 9.29 -3.19 -1.25
N ASN A 61 9.54 -2.13 -0.47
CA ASN A 61 9.72 -2.22 0.98
C ASN A 61 8.47 -2.78 1.68
N LEU A 62 7.29 -2.27 1.35
CA LEU A 62 6.01 -2.77 1.87
C LEU A 62 5.78 -4.24 1.51
N ARG A 63 6.06 -4.64 0.26
CA ARG A 63 5.90 -6.02 -0.21
C ARG A 63 6.86 -6.97 0.51
N GLY A 64 8.11 -6.56 0.69
CA GLY A 64 9.11 -7.33 1.44
C GLY A 64 8.69 -7.50 2.90
N PHE A 65 8.27 -6.41 3.53
CA PHE A 65 7.74 -6.43 4.89
C PHE A 65 6.54 -7.35 5.03
N ASN A 66 5.53 -7.24 4.16
CA ASN A 66 4.33 -8.07 4.20
C ASN A 66 4.65 -9.56 4.03
N THR A 67 5.63 -9.89 3.18
CA THR A 67 6.10 -11.27 2.98
C THR A 67 6.69 -11.84 4.26
N TRP A 68 7.56 -11.07 4.93
CA TRP A 68 8.14 -11.47 6.22
C TRP A 68 7.06 -11.52 7.32
N PHE A 69 6.20 -10.51 7.41
CA PHE A 69 5.13 -10.39 8.40
C PHE A 69 4.17 -11.59 8.34
N MET A 70 3.75 -11.98 7.13
CA MET A 70 2.88 -13.15 6.94
C MET A 70 3.59 -14.48 7.24
N LYS A 71 4.90 -14.58 7.07
CA LYS A 71 5.66 -15.78 7.46
C LYS A 71 5.79 -15.89 8.98
N THR A 72 6.06 -14.77 9.65
CA THR A 72 6.31 -14.72 11.10
C THR A 72 5.02 -14.77 11.92
N PHE A 73 3.98 -14.04 11.52
CA PHE A 73 2.77 -13.81 12.33
C PHE A 73 1.48 -14.34 11.71
N LYS A 74 1.56 -15.41 10.90
CA LYS A 74 0.39 -15.96 10.20
C LYS A 74 -0.74 -16.34 11.15
N LYS A 75 -0.41 -16.95 12.30
CA LYS A 75 -1.38 -17.50 13.25
C LYS A 75 -2.08 -16.38 14.02
N GLU A 76 -1.30 -15.42 14.50
CA GLU A 76 -1.73 -14.23 15.22
C GLU A 76 -2.61 -13.35 14.32
N TYR A 77 -2.20 -13.15 13.07
CA TYR A 77 -2.99 -12.42 12.08
C TYR A 77 -4.31 -13.13 11.77
N ALA A 78 -4.31 -14.45 11.60
CA ALA A 78 -5.54 -15.21 11.37
C ALA A 78 -6.50 -15.12 12.57
N ALA A 79 -5.98 -15.18 13.79
CA ALA A 79 -6.76 -15.01 15.01
C ALA A 79 -7.37 -13.59 15.12
N ASP A 80 -6.58 -12.54 14.86
CA ASP A 80 -7.03 -11.14 14.84
C ASP A 80 -8.08 -10.88 13.74
N ARG A 81 -7.97 -11.54 12.57
CA ARG A 81 -8.99 -11.44 11.51
C ARG A 81 -10.28 -12.18 11.89
N ARG A 82 -10.17 -13.34 12.56
CA ARG A 82 -11.33 -14.12 12.99
C ARG A 82 -12.10 -13.41 14.12
N SER A 83 -11.40 -12.80 15.07
CA SER A 83 -12.04 -12.03 16.15
C SER A 83 -12.84 -10.84 15.59
N LYS A 84 -12.27 -10.10 14.64
CA LYS A 84 -12.95 -8.98 13.95
C LYS A 84 -14.17 -9.41 13.15
N PHE A 85 -14.10 -10.58 12.49
CA PHE A 85 -15.24 -11.10 11.76
C PHE A 85 -16.38 -11.50 12.71
N LYS A 86 -16.05 -12.17 13.81
CA LYS A 86 -17.02 -12.56 14.83
C LYS A 86 -17.70 -11.36 15.48
N SER A 87 -16.93 -10.32 15.87
CA SER A 87 -17.50 -9.10 16.46
C SER A 87 -18.45 -8.36 15.53
N ASN A 88 -18.17 -8.32 14.21
CA ASN A 88 -19.08 -7.71 13.24
C ASN A 88 -20.35 -8.53 13.01
N GLN A 89 -20.28 -9.86 13.13
CA GLN A 89 -21.44 -10.73 12.99
C GLN A 89 -22.37 -10.64 14.21
N ASP A 90 -21.81 -10.45 15.40
CA ASP A 90 -22.56 -10.29 16.65
C ASP A 90 -23.21 -8.89 16.75
N ASN A 91 -22.67 -7.86 16.07
CA ASN A 91 -23.24 -6.50 16.02
C ASN A 91 -24.38 -6.32 15.00
N VAL A 92 -24.69 -7.37 14.22
CA VAL A 92 -25.71 -7.35 13.16
C VAL A 92 -26.93 -8.21 13.55
N LYS A 93 -26.97 -8.74 14.77
CA LYS A 93 -28.11 -9.45 15.36
C LYS A 93 -28.76 -8.61 16.45
#